data_AF-A0A7C5KSG8-F1
#
_entry.id   AF-A0A7C5KSG8-F1
#
_cell.length_a   1.000
_cell.length_b   1.000
_cell.length_c   1.000
_cell.angle_alpha   90.00
_cell.angle_beta   90.00
_cell.angle_gamma   90.00
#
_symmetry.space_group_name_H-M   'P 1'
#
loop_
_entity.id
_entity.type
_entity.pdbx_description
1 polymer ?
#
loop_
_entity_poly.entity_id
_entity_poly.type
_entity_poly.pdbx_seq_one_letter_code
_entity_poly.pdbx_strand_id
1 'polypeptide(L)'
;MPYKNLISDVLAAHADQILQGQNYEEPYTRLFPEDKSLPPLLNLAEQVKETLQPVSPPNAFKEQLQRDLMAAARLKQAQAEQQNESSLFVPLLISAAIALMGLMFLRLRQQSAA
;
A
#
# COMPACT_ATOMS: atom_id res chain seq x y z
N MET A 1 1.47 4.58 -25.45
CA MET A 1 0.83 5.88 -25.17
C MET A 1 0.44 5.94 -23.68
N PRO A 2 1.35 6.33 -22.77
CA PRO A 2 1.07 6.41 -21.33
C PRO A 2 0.79 7.85 -20.80
N TYR A 3 0.81 8.87 -21.66
CA TYR A 3 0.78 10.29 -21.22
C TYR A 3 -0.53 10.75 -20.57
N LYS A 4 -1.68 10.16 -20.94
CA LYS A 4 -2.98 10.57 -20.39
C LYS A 4 -3.09 10.27 -18.88
N ASN A 5 -2.43 9.22 -18.42
CA ASN A 5 -2.43 8.83 -17.01
C ASN A 5 -1.55 9.77 -16.19
N LEU A 6 -0.46 10.28 -16.77
CA LEU A 6 0.46 11.18 -16.05
C LEU A 6 -0.21 12.52 -15.70
N ILE A 7 -1.00 13.11 -16.61
CA ILE A 7 -1.70 14.37 -16.33
C ILE A 7 -2.75 14.17 -15.24
N SER A 8 -3.51 13.07 -15.28
CA SER A 8 -4.48 12.79 -14.22
C SER A 8 -3.81 12.58 -12.86
N ASP A 9 -2.65 11.92 -12.84
CA ASP A 9 -1.90 11.68 -11.60
C ASP A 9 -1.34 12.99 -11.03
N VAL A 10 -0.86 13.90 -11.89
CA VAL A 10 -0.43 15.25 -11.49
C VAL A 10 -1.59 16.07 -10.93
N LEU A 11 -2.77 16.04 -11.58
CA LEU A 11 -3.94 16.76 -11.10
C LEU A 11 -4.46 16.19 -9.78
N ALA A 12 -4.44 14.87 -9.60
CA ALA A 12 -4.81 14.22 -8.35
C ALA A 12 -3.85 14.63 -7.21
N ALA A 13 -2.53 14.57 -7.46
CA ALA A 13 -1.53 15.00 -6.49
C ALA A 13 -1.67 16.48 -6.14
N HIS A 14 -1.96 17.34 -7.11
CA HIS A 14 -2.19 18.77 -6.87
C HIS A 14 -3.47 19.02 -6.05
N ALA A 15 -4.56 18.30 -6.32
CA ALA A 15 -5.78 18.39 -5.51
C ALA A 15 -5.53 18.01 -4.04
N ASP A 16 -4.75 16.96 -3.79
CA ASP A 16 -4.37 16.55 -2.44
C ASP A 16 -3.55 17.64 -1.72
N GLN A 17 -2.62 18.30 -2.42
CA GLN A 17 -1.86 19.43 -1.87
C GLN A 17 -2.74 20.63 -1.52
N ILE A 18 -3.68 20.97 -2.42
CA ILE A 18 -4.64 22.05 -2.22
C ILE A 18 -5.46 21.80 -0.94
N LEU A 19 -5.89 20.56 -0.70
CA LEU A 19 -6.67 20.17 0.49
C LEU A 19 -5.83 20.21 1.78
N GLN A 20 -4.54 19.90 1.69
CA GLN A 20 -3.61 19.95 2.83
C GLN A 20 -3.10 21.36 3.16
N GLY A 21 -3.45 22.36 2.34
CA GLY A 21 -2.94 23.73 2.48
C GLY A 21 -1.43 23.84 2.22
N GLN A 22 -0.84 22.84 1.55
CA GLN A 22 0.58 22.82 1.22
C GLN A 22 0.79 23.53 -0.11
N ASN A 23 1.63 24.54 -0.11
CA ASN A 23 2.07 25.23 -1.32
C ASN A 23 3.50 24.76 -1.62
N TYR A 24 3.65 23.63 -2.30
CA TYR A 24 4.99 23.19 -2.71
C TYR A 24 5.56 24.18 -3.70
N GLU A 25 6.76 24.71 -3.42
CA GLU A 25 7.43 25.77 -4.19
C GLU A 25 7.85 25.35 -5.62
N GLU A 26 7.72 24.07 -5.97
CA GLU A 26 7.95 23.59 -7.34
C GLU A 26 6.63 23.42 -8.08
N PRO A 27 6.22 24.40 -8.91
CA PRO A 27 5.01 24.26 -9.69
C PRO A 27 5.21 23.17 -10.74
N TYR A 28 4.26 22.23 -10.84
CA TYR A 28 4.26 21.15 -11.84
C TYR A 28 4.48 21.62 -13.28
N THR A 29 4.21 22.90 -13.56
CA THR A 29 4.51 23.57 -14.83
C THR A 29 6.01 23.63 -15.17
N ARG A 30 6.91 23.57 -14.17
CA ARG A 30 8.36 23.42 -14.38
C ARG A 30 8.76 22.01 -14.77
N LEU A 31 8.05 21.00 -14.26
CA LEU A 31 8.29 19.59 -14.58
C LEU A 31 7.75 19.24 -15.98
N PHE A 32 6.72 19.95 -16.45
CA PHE A 32 6.07 19.74 -17.74
C PHE A 32 5.94 21.05 -18.54
N PRO A 33 7.05 21.69 -18.93
CA PRO A 33 7.03 23.01 -19.59
C PRO A 33 6.40 22.99 -20.99
N GLU A 34 6.43 21.84 -21.66
CA GLU A 34 5.85 21.66 -23.01
C GLU A 34 4.33 21.48 -22.99
N ASP A 35 3.75 21.16 -21.82
CA ASP A 35 2.31 20.92 -21.68
C ASP A 35 1.56 22.22 -21.38
N LYS A 36 1.08 22.86 -22.45
CA LYS A 36 0.29 24.10 -22.38
C LYS A 36 -1.09 23.90 -21.75
N SER A 37 -1.56 22.66 -21.61
CA SER A 37 -2.87 22.36 -21.03
C SER A 37 -2.83 22.24 -19.50
N LEU A 38 -1.66 21.94 -18.93
CA LEU A 38 -1.51 21.74 -17.50
C LEU A 38 -1.73 23.02 -16.66
N PRO A 39 -1.11 24.19 -16.98
CA PRO A 39 -1.34 25.42 -16.20
C PRO A 39 -2.80 25.83 -16.01
N PRO A 40 -3.66 25.88 -17.06
CA PRO A 40 -5.06 26.24 -16.88
C PRO A 40 -5.85 25.19 -16.07
N LEU A 41 -5.48 23.90 -16.13
CA LEU A 41 -6.13 22.86 -15.33
C LEU A 41 -5.78 22.95 -13.84
N LEU A 42 -4.54 23.28 -13.50
CA LEU A 42 -4.12 23.53 -12.11
C LEU A 42 -4.87 24.73 -11.53
N ASN A 43 -4.94 25.84 -12.28
CA ASN A 43 -5.69 27.03 -11.88
C ASN A 43 -7.20 26.73 -11.72
N LEU A 44 -7.78 25.91 -12.61
CA LEU A 44 -9.17 25.48 -12.46
C LEU A 44 -9.38 24.70 -11.15
N ALA A 45 -8.46 23.81 -10.76
CA ALA A 45 -8.56 23.07 -9.51
C ALA A 45 -8.54 24.01 -8.28
N GLU A 46 -7.70 25.04 -8.29
CA GLU A 46 -7.69 26.09 -7.25
C GLU A 46 -9.01 26.86 -7.21
N GLN A 47 -9.52 27.30 -8.37
CA GLN A 47 -10.80 28.02 -8.44
C GLN A 47 -11.98 27.17 -7.94
N VAL A 48 -11.98 25.88 -8.29
CA VAL A 48 -12.99 24.93 -7.79
C VAL A 48 -12.93 24.85 -6.28
N LYS A 49 -11.74 24.73 -5.68
CA LYS A 49 -11.58 24.70 -4.21
C LYS A 49 -12.12 25.97 -3.54
N GLU A 50 -11.82 27.14 -4.09
CA GLU A 50 -12.31 28.42 -3.55
C GLU A 50 -13.82 28.59 -3.71
N THR A 51 -14.41 27.98 -4.75
CA THR A 51 -15.85 28.07 -5.02
C THR A 51 -16.67 27.07 -4.20
N LEU A 52 -16.10 25.91 -3.88
CA LEU A 52 -16.79 24.86 -3.15
C LEU A 52 -16.87 25.18 -1.66
N GLN A 53 -18.09 25.21 -1.13
CA GLN A 53 -18.30 25.32 0.31
C GLN A 53 -18.12 23.96 0.97
N PRO A 54 -17.36 23.88 2.09
CA PRO A 54 -17.29 22.67 2.88
C PRO A 54 -18.69 22.25 3.37
N VAL A 55 -19.07 21.00 3.09
CA VAL A 55 -20.32 20.42 3.59
C VAL A 55 -20.05 19.77 4.94
N SER A 56 -20.75 20.22 5.98
CA SER A 56 -20.69 19.57 7.29
C SER A 56 -21.60 18.34 7.30
N PRO A 57 -21.06 17.11 7.49
CA PRO A 57 -21.90 15.93 7.51
C PRO A 57 -22.77 15.89 8.78
N PRO A 58 -24.00 15.36 8.71
CA PRO A 58 -24.88 15.20 9.87
C PRO A 58 -24.22 14.37 10.98
N ASN A 59 -24.54 14.66 12.24
CA ASN A 59 -23.98 13.93 13.39
C ASN A 59 -24.27 12.41 13.32
N ALA A 60 -25.48 12.04 12.90
CA ALA A 60 -25.85 10.63 12.73
C ALA A 60 -24.94 9.89 11.73
N PHE A 61 -24.48 10.58 10.68
CA PHE A 61 -23.52 10.01 9.72
C PHE A 61 -22.15 9.79 10.37
N LYS A 62 -21.66 10.76 11.14
CA LYS A 62 -20.37 10.64 11.85
C LYS A 62 -20.37 9.47 12.83
N GLU A 63 -21.44 9.33 13.61
CA GLU A 63 -21.59 8.23 14.56
C GLU A 63 -21.66 6.86 13.87
N GLN A 64 -22.37 6.77 12.75
CA GLN A 64 -22.44 5.54 11.97
C GLN A 64 -21.06 5.18 11.40
N LEU A 65 -20.37 6.14 10.79
CA LEU A 65 -19.04 5.94 10.24
C LEU A 65 -18.05 5.47 11.32
N GLN A 66 -18.11 6.04 12.52
CA GLN A 66 -17.26 5.61 13.63
C GLN A 66 -17.50 4.14 14.00
N ARG A 67 -18.76 3.71 14.10
CA ARG A 67 -19.10 2.31 14.40
C ARG A 67 -18.56 1.37 13.31
N ASP A 68 -18.75 1.74 12.05
CA ASP A 68 -18.33 0.93 10.90
C ASP A 68 -16.81 0.80 10.84
N LEU A 69 -16.08 1.89 11.07
CA LEU A 69 -14.61 1.88 11.12
C LEU A 69 -14.07 1.03 12.28
N MET A 70 -14.71 1.09 13.46
CA MET A 70 -14.33 0.24 14.60
C MET A 70 -14.61 -1.24 14.32
N ALA A 71 -15.73 -1.57 13.69
CA ALA A 71 -16.04 -2.93 13.29
C ALA A 71 -15.02 -3.46 12.27
N ALA A 72 -14.69 -2.67 11.25
CA ALA A 72 -13.70 -3.01 10.23
C ALA A 72 -12.29 -3.20 10.83
N ALA A 73 -11.87 -2.33 11.74
CA ALA A 73 -10.59 -2.44 12.43
C ALA A 73 -10.48 -3.74 13.25
N ARG A 74 -11.53 -4.08 14.02
CA ARG A 74 -11.60 -5.33 14.79
C ARG A 74 -11.57 -6.56 13.89
N LEU A 75 -12.31 -6.54 12.78
CA LEU A 75 -12.30 -7.62 11.81
C LEU A 75 -10.89 -7.82 11.22
N LYS A 76 -10.21 -6.73 10.86
CA LYS A 76 -8.84 -6.77 10.34
C LYS A 76 -7.84 -7.33 11.37
N GLN A 77 -7.99 -6.97 12.65
CA GLN A 77 -7.16 -7.51 13.73
C GLN A 77 -7.38 -9.01 13.92
N ALA A 78 -8.63 -9.46 14.00
CA ALA A 78 -8.96 -10.88 14.13
C ALA A 78 -8.41 -11.72 12.94
N GLN A 79 -8.48 -11.18 11.72
CA GLN A 79 -7.90 -11.82 10.54
C GLN A 79 -6.36 -11.89 10.60
N ALA A 80 -5.70 -10.83 11.08
CA ALA A 80 -4.25 -10.82 11.25
C ALA A 80 -3.78 -11.83 12.32
N GLU A 81 -4.54 -12.00 13.40
CA GLU A 81 -4.27 -13.00 14.44
C GLU A 81 -4.44 -14.43 13.91
N GLN A 82 -5.49 -14.70 13.13
CA GLN A 82 -5.72 -16.01 12.51
C GLN A 82 -4.65 -16.37 11.46
N GLN A 83 -4.14 -15.40 10.71
CA GLN A 83 -3.03 -15.63 9.78
C GLN A 83 -1.74 -16.00 10.52
N ASN A 84 -1.49 -15.42 11.70
CA ASN A 84 -0.30 -15.71 12.49
C ASN A 84 -0.34 -17.13 13.13
N GLU A 85 -1.52 -17.59 13.54
CA GLU A 85 -1.74 -18.95 14.06
C GLU A 85 -1.60 -20.03 12.96
N SER A 86 -1.91 -19.69 11.70
CA SER A 86 -1.76 -20.63 10.56
C SER A 86 -0.30 -20.85 10.10
N SER A 87 0.67 -20.12 10.69
CA SER A 87 2.11 -20.27 10.44
C SER A 87 2.77 -21.35 11.31
N LEU A 88 2.06 -21.97 12.26
CA LEU A 88 2.63 -22.93 13.22
C LEU A 88 2.36 -24.42 12.85
N PHE A 89 2.09 -24.69 11.57
CA PHE A 89 1.98 -26.06 11.03
C PHE A 89 2.80 -26.25 9.74
N VAL A 90 4.01 -25.69 9.68
CA VAL A 90 5.06 -26.27 8.81
C VAL A 90 5.64 -27.46 9.57
N PRO A 91 5.47 -28.71 9.09
CA PRO A 91 5.76 -29.89 9.87
C PRO A 91 7.24 -29.99 10.21
N LEU A 92 7.49 -30.10 11.51
CA LEU A 92 8.70 -30.51 12.19
C LEU A 92 9.12 -31.94 11.79
N LEU A 93 9.43 -32.20 10.52
CA LEU A 93 9.82 -33.52 9.98
C LEU A 93 10.85 -33.43 8.85
N ILE A 94 11.86 -32.54 8.96
CA ILE A 94 13.03 -32.56 8.03
C ILE A 94 14.36 -32.76 8.78
N SER A 95 14.43 -32.56 10.10
CA SER A 95 15.71 -32.62 10.82
C SER A 95 16.22 -34.03 11.17
N ALA A 96 15.38 -35.08 11.09
CA ALA A 96 15.82 -36.45 11.41
C ALA A 96 16.34 -37.25 10.20
N ALA A 97 15.94 -36.91 8.97
CA ALA A 97 16.32 -37.69 7.78
C ALA A 97 17.75 -37.39 7.29
N ILE A 98 18.27 -36.18 7.54
CA ILE A 98 19.61 -35.76 7.09
C ILE A 98 20.71 -36.43 7.94
N ALA A 99 20.44 -36.74 9.22
CA ALA A 99 21.41 -37.41 10.09
C ALA A 99 21.63 -38.89 9.70
N LEU A 100 20.59 -39.58 9.24
CA LEU A 100 20.69 -41.01 8.87
C LEU A 100 21.35 -41.23 7.50
N MET A 101 21.16 -40.33 6.53
CA MET A 101 21.84 -40.44 5.23
C MET A 101 23.35 -40.16 5.31
N GLY A 102 23.79 -39.22 6.16
CA GLY A 102 25.23 -38.94 6.35
C GLY A 102 26.00 -40.10 6.97
N LEU A 103 25.39 -40.81 7.93
CA LEU A 103 26.04 -41.92 8.64
C LEU A 103 26.15 -43.17 7.76
N MET A 104 25.21 -43.38 6.83
CA MET A 104 25.27 -44.49 5.88
C MET A 104 26.31 -44.27 4.77
N PHE A 105 26.47 -43.03 4.28
CA PHE A 105 27.47 -42.69 3.26
C PHE A 105 28.92 -42.83 3.77
N LEU A 106 29.16 -42.54 5.06
CA LEU A 106 30.48 -42.75 5.69
C LEU A 106 30.84 -44.23 5.86
N ARG A 107 29.87 -45.13 6.08
CA ARG A 107 30.13 -46.58 6.13
C ARG A 107 30.39 -47.19 4.75
N LEU A 108 29.73 -46.70 3.69
CA LEU A 108 29.95 -47.19 2.34
C LEU A 108 31.33 -46.81 1.77
N ARG A 109 31.90 -45.67 2.18
CA ARG A 109 33.25 -45.26 1.76
C ARG A 109 34.37 -46.10 2.39
N GLN A 110 34.19 -46.64 3.60
CA GLN A 110 35.21 -47.46 4.26
C GLN A 110 35.30 -48.89 3.70
N GLN A 111 34.23 -49.41 3.10
CA GLN A 111 34.24 -50.76 2.51
C GLN A 111 34.85 -50.83 1.10
N SER A 112 35.04 -49.70 0.42
CA SER A 112 35.69 -49.66 -0.90
C SER A 112 37.20 -49.39 -0.84
N ALA A 113 37.81 -49.38 0.35
CA ALA A 113 39.24 -49.19 0.55
C ALA A 113 39.88 -50.31 1.41
N ALA A 114 39.27 -51.51 1.39
CA ALA A 114 39.82 -52.75 1.95
C ALA A 114 39.84 -53.83 0.87
#